data_AF-A0A0Q1AMC4-F1
#
_entry.id   AF-A0A0Q1AMC4-F1
#
_cell.length_a   1.000
_cell.length_b   1.000
_cell.length_c   1.000
_cell.angle_alpha   90.00
_cell.angle_beta   90.00
_cell.angle_gamma   90.00
#
_symmetry.space_group_name_H-M   'P 1'
#
loop_
_entity.id
_entity.type
_entity.pdbx_description
1 polymer ?
#
loop_
_entity_poly.entity_id
_entity_poly.type
_entity_poly.pdbx_seq_one_letter_code
_entity_poly.pdbx_strand_id
1 'polypeptide(L)'
;MARALDYLHTCQNDDGGFGEAGRASNPGTSTWVIMALASAGEDPREWRAGGSSSMDYLRDIAEETVAIDGTAETAKMVLTIIAVGEDPGMFEGTDFVELLRAKQQSGGRFGDHIYTTNWAILALAAAGEDTAFSVAWLKNQQNGDGGFGWTPGAESDSDDTASAVMALIAAGEPRTSPVIQKALSFFRSVQMDDGGFNYGGSSGSNSASTAWVIQALVAAGENPTAWQKNGIDVISHLISYRQPEGYFRWTPVLADNPCRMTASVVTALLGMPYPITPDQTAHVQAASTTPAATLVPVTPYPAPPPGVSGGDDRVVTVTDDFGETVTITGTPQRIVSLAPANTEILFTLGLGDRVVGVTDYCNHPSETAAIEKVGGYSTVNVEKVVAARPDLVIAAFGNTEEVVSHLRSLGLTIIALNPESIDDIIDNIRLVGTATGTGEKAEAIAADMERRIAAVVTARDTRVADRPSVVHLVWYDPIWVSGSGTFQDQMFEMAGGTNAFPGVNGWEIVSLEEFVTTNPDIILVNSGTGMGESGYDLIYTYVMSEPRFQGLAAVRNSRVYVVNSDMIDRGGPRIVDALEQVAADIHPEIFEAPESTPTPAQKASGFGGIAALMVIGLVPAIRAGKR
;
A
#
# COMPACT_ATOMS: atom_id res chain seq x y z
N MET A 1 -31.55 1.21 -3.31
CA MET A 1 -31.21 0.01 -4.09
C MET A 1 -31.38 0.28 -5.58
N ALA A 2 -32.60 0.42 -6.11
CA ALA A 2 -32.82 0.69 -7.55
C ALA A 2 -31.88 1.77 -8.15
N ARG A 3 -31.82 2.98 -7.56
CA ARG A 3 -30.90 4.03 -8.04
C ARG A 3 -29.40 3.68 -7.98
N ALA A 4 -29.00 2.85 -7.02
CA ALA A 4 -27.61 2.41 -6.92
C ALA A 4 -27.28 1.42 -8.04
N LEU A 5 -28.21 0.52 -8.38
CA LEU A 5 -28.09 -0.37 -9.54
C LEU A 5 -28.14 0.41 -10.85
N ASP A 6 -29.05 1.38 -10.98
CA ASP A 6 -29.09 2.29 -12.14
C ASP A 6 -27.75 2.99 -12.33
N TYR A 7 -27.10 3.42 -11.24
CA TYR A 7 -25.77 4.01 -11.28
C TYR A 7 -24.69 2.99 -11.70
N LEU A 8 -24.69 1.78 -11.13
CA LEU A 8 -23.75 0.73 -11.52
C LEU A 8 -23.85 0.37 -13.02
N HIS A 9 -25.05 0.44 -13.61
CA HIS A 9 -25.21 0.29 -15.06
C HIS A 9 -24.42 1.34 -15.85
N THR A 10 -24.31 2.56 -15.33
CA THR A 10 -23.52 3.63 -15.99
C THR A 10 -22.01 3.43 -15.90
N CYS A 11 -21.54 2.54 -15.02
CA CYS A 11 -20.14 2.17 -14.94
C CYS A 11 -19.72 1.10 -15.96
N GLN A 12 -20.69 0.45 -16.62
CA GLN A 12 -20.41 -0.67 -17.51
C GLN A 12 -19.89 -0.15 -18.85
N ASN A 13 -18.74 -0.66 -19.29
CA ASN A 13 -18.12 -0.33 -20.56
C ASN A 13 -18.51 -1.32 -21.66
N ASP A 14 -18.19 -0.98 -22.92
CA ASP A 14 -18.55 -1.78 -24.10
C ASP A 14 -17.93 -3.18 -24.13
N ASP A 15 -16.89 -3.44 -23.33
CA ASP A 15 -16.30 -4.77 -23.13
C ASP A 15 -17.07 -5.64 -22.13
N GLY A 16 -18.13 -5.11 -21.53
CA GLY A 16 -18.96 -5.77 -20.51
C GLY A 16 -18.44 -5.58 -19.08
N GLY A 17 -17.21 -5.11 -18.91
CA GLY A 17 -16.59 -4.84 -17.61
C GLY A 17 -17.05 -3.52 -17.01
N PHE A 18 -16.55 -3.23 -15.80
CA PHE A 18 -16.89 -2.03 -15.06
C PHE A 18 -15.65 -1.21 -14.73
N GLY A 19 -15.79 0.11 -14.86
CA GLY A 19 -14.80 1.09 -14.47
C GLY A 19 -15.48 2.35 -13.94
N GLU A 20 -14.69 3.23 -13.33
CA GLU A 20 -15.21 4.55 -12.97
C GLU A 20 -15.59 5.34 -14.22
N ALA A 21 -16.51 6.31 -14.08
CA ALA A 21 -17.04 7.05 -15.21
C ALA A 21 -15.92 7.63 -16.12
N GLY A 22 -15.93 7.21 -17.39
CA GLY A 22 -14.92 7.63 -18.38
C GLY A 22 -13.59 6.88 -18.31
N ARG A 23 -13.48 5.80 -17.52
CA ARG A 23 -12.29 4.94 -17.43
C ARG A 23 -12.53 3.58 -18.07
N ALA A 24 -11.45 2.94 -18.49
CA ALA A 24 -11.47 1.55 -18.93
C ALA A 24 -11.92 0.60 -17.80
N SER A 25 -12.39 -0.58 -18.18
CA SER A 25 -12.78 -1.62 -17.25
C SER A 25 -11.58 -2.09 -16.44
N ASN A 26 -11.79 -2.31 -15.15
CA ASN A 26 -10.77 -2.80 -14.23
C ASN A 26 -11.23 -4.13 -13.60
N PRO A 27 -10.43 -5.21 -13.62
CA PRO A 27 -10.80 -6.51 -13.07
C PRO A 27 -11.29 -6.45 -11.62
N GLY A 28 -10.62 -5.67 -10.78
CA GLY A 28 -11.02 -5.45 -9.39
C GLY A 28 -12.39 -4.80 -9.28
N THR A 29 -12.62 -3.69 -9.96
CA THR A 29 -13.95 -3.02 -9.96
C THR A 29 -15.03 -3.92 -10.53
N SER A 30 -14.75 -4.62 -11.63
CA SER A 30 -15.69 -5.55 -12.25
C SER A 30 -16.12 -6.67 -11.30
N THR A 31 -15.18 -7.32 -10.60
CA THR A 31 -15.51 -8.39 -9.63
C THR A 31 -16.36 -7.87 -8.46
N TRP A 32 -16.06 -6.67 -7.93
CA TRP A 32 -16.88 -6.02 -6.90
C TRP A 32 -18.31 -5.76 -7.39
N VAL A 33 -18.46 -5.20 -8.59
CA VAL A 33 -19.78 -4.91 -9.15
C VAL A 33 -20.55 -6.20 -9.42
N ILE A 34 -19.94 -7.21 -10.03
CA ILE A 34 -20.58 -8.51 -10.31
C ILE A 34 -21.10 -9.16 -9.02
N MET A 35 -20.31 -9.16 -7.94
CA MET A 35 -20.77 -9.67 -6.64
C MET A 35 -21.92 -8.83 -6.06
N ALA A 36 -21.91 -7.51 -6.26
CA ALA A 36 -23.01 -6.64 -5.83
C ALA A 36 -24.30 -6.89 -6.63
N LEU A 37 -24.19 -7.15 -7.94
CA LEU A 37 -25.30 -7.55 -8.80
C LEU A 37 -25.90 -8.88 -8.33
N ALA A 38 -25.06 -9.89 -8.13
CA ALA A 38 -25.48 -11.18 -7.60
C ALA A 38 -26.17 -11.00 -6.23
N SER A 39 -25.60 -10.18 -5.33
CA SER A 39 -26.20 -9.87 -4.03
C SER A 39 -27.60 -9.26 -4.16
N ALA A 40 -27.81 -8.41 -5.16
CA ALA A 40 -29.10 -7.77 -5.45
C ALA A 40 -30.10 -8.69 -6.16
N GLY A 41 -29.70 -9.92 -6.51
CA GLY A 41 -30.52 -10.86 -7.27
C GLY A 41 -30.58 -10.57 -8.77
N GLU A 42 -29.70 -9.68 -9.27
CA GLU A 42 -29.52 -9.42 -10.70
C GLU A 42 -28.70 -10.56 -11.34
N ASP A 43 -28.94 -10.88 -12.61
CA ASP A 43 -28.13 -11.84 -13.37
C ASP A 43 -27.06 -11.10 -14.20
N PRO A 44 -25.76 -11.21 -13.87
CA PRO A 44 -24.69 -10.53 -14.62
C PRO A 44 -24.59 -10.91 -16.10
N ARG A 45 -25.27 -11.99 -16.54
CA ARG A 45 -25.38 -12.37 -17.96
C ARG A 45 -26.30 -11.44 -18.76
N GLU A 46 -27.24 -10.80 -18.07
CA GLU A 46 -28.21 -9.85 -18.65
C GLU A 46 -27.70 -8.40 -18.60
N TRP A 47 -26.66 -8.13 -17.80
CA TRP A 47 -26.00 -6.83 -17.72
C TRP A 47 -25.04 -6.68 -18.90
N ARG A 48 -25.47 -5.94 -19.92
CA ARG A 48 -24.78 -5.82 -21.22
C ARG A 48 -24.51 -4.37 -21.63
N ALA A 49 -23.32 -4.14 -22.18
CA ALA A 49 -22.91 -2.91 -22.87
C ALA A 49 -22.00 -3.29 -24.06
N GLY A 50 -22.03 -2.53 -25.15
CA GLY A 50 -21.24 -2.82 -26.37
C GLY A 50 -21.50 -4.17 -27.07
N GLY A 51 -22.46 -4.97 -26.59
CA GLY A 51 -22.72 -6.34 -27.04
C GLY A 51 -22.16 -7.42 -26.11
N SER A 52 -21.26 -7.06 -25.19
CA SER A 52 -20.67 -7.95 -24.18
C SER A 52 -21.42 -7.86 -22.86
N SER A 53 -21.58 -8.99 -22.17
CA SER A 53 -22.10 -9.06 -20.81
C SER A 53 -20.99 -8.95 -19.76
N SER A 54 -21.36 -8.69 -18.50
CA SER A 54 -20.41 -8.76 -17.38
C SER A 54 -19.76 -10.13 -17.23
N MET A 55 -20.48 -11.18 -17.61
CA MET A 55 -19.93 -12.54 -17.67
C MET A 55 -18.98 -12.76 -18.84
N ASP A 56 -19.14 -12.06 -19.96
CA ASP A 56 -18.20 -12.14 -21.08
C ASP A 56 -16.87 -11.49 -20.67
N TYR A 57 -16.91 -10.32 -20.03
CA TYR A 57 -15.71 -9.69 -19.45
C TYR A 57 -15.00 -10.58 -18.43
N LEU A 58 -15.76 -11.20 -17.50
CA LEU A 58 -15.17 -12.09 -16.48
C LEU A 58 -14.43 -13.28 -17.11
N ARG A 59 -14.94 -13.81 -18.23
CA ARG A 59 -14.26 -14.87 -19.00
C ARG A 59 -13.00 -14.34 -19.69
N ASP A 60 -13.08 -13.16 -20.29
CA ASP A 60 -11.95 -12.55 -21.00
C ASP A 60 -10.75 -12.28 -20.08
N ILE A 61 -10.98 -11.91 -18.82
CA ILE A 61 -9.90 -11.67 -17.83
C ILE A 61 -9.40 -12.93 -17.11
N ALA A 62 -9.95 -14.12 -17.43
CA ALA A 62 -9.57 -15.36 -16.75
C ALA A 62 -8.09 -15.69 -16.97
N GLU A 63 -7.61 -15.61 -18.21
CA GLU A 63 -6.20 -15.86 -18.57
C GLU A 63 -5.26 -14.83 -17.92
N GLU A 64 -5.65 -13.55 -17.92
CA GLU A 64 -4.91 -12.47 -17.26
C GLU A 64 -4.77 -12.72 -15.75
N THR A 65 -5.86 -13.17 -15.10
CA THR A 65 -5.86 -13.48 -13.67
C THR A 65 -4.87 -14.60 -13.35
N VAL A 66 -4.77 -15.61 -14.20
CA VAL A 66 -3.76 -16.69 -14.06
C VAL A 66 -2.35 -16.13 -14.24
N ALA A 67 -2.14 -15.28 -15.24
CA ALA A 67 -0.83 -14.71 -15.56
C ALA A 67 -0.26 -13.82 -14.45
N ILE A 68 -1.12 -13.07 -13.74
CA ILE A 68 -0.72 -12.23 -12.60
C ILE A 68 -0.24 -13.09 -11.41
N ASP A 69 -0.71 -14.33 -11.30
CA ASP A 69 -0.36 -15.28 -10.23
C ASP A 69 -0.63 -14.76 -8.79
N GLY A 70 -1.49 -13.74 -8.65
CA GLY A 70 -1.82 -13.10 -7.38
C GLY A 70 -2.79 -13.90 -6.52
N THR A 71 -2.49 -14.06 -5.22
CA THR A 71 -3.36 -14.81 -4.29
C THR A 71 -4.74 -14.15 -4.12
N ALA A 72 -4.78 -12.84 -3.90
CA ALA A 72 -6.04 -12.13 -3.64
C ALA A 72 -6.90 -12.05 -4.90
N GLU A 73 -6.26 -11.89 -6.07
CA GLU A 73 -6.88 -11.85 -7.39
C GLU A 73 -7.51 -13.21 -7.71
N THR A 74 -6.75 -14.30 -7.52
CA THR A 74 -7.25 -15.68 -7.65
C THR A 74 -8.44 -15.93 -6.72
N ALA A 75 -8.34 -15.53 -5.45
CA ALA A 75 -9.42 -15.71 -4.48
C ALA A 75 -10.69 -14.90 -4.83
N LYS A 76 -10.54 -13.65 -5.26
CA LYS A 76 -11.67 -12.82 -5.72
C LYS A 76 -12.32 -13.39 -6.98
N MET A 77 -11.54 -13.96 -7.89
CA MET A 77 -12.05 -14.69 -9.06
C MET A 77 -12.91 -15.88 -8.63
N VAL A 78 -12.40 -16.76 -7.76
CA VAL A 78 -13.17 -17.88 -7.19
C VAL A 78 -14.50 -17.40 -6.58
N LEU A 79 -14.44 -16.37 -5.73
CA LEU A 79 -15.63 -15.82 -5.07
C LEU A 79 -16.64 -15.24 -6.06
N THR A 80 -16.17 -14.56 -7.09
CA THR A 80 -17.04 -13.97 -8.12
C THR A 80 -17.72 -15.05 -8.94
N ILE A 81 -16.99 -16.09 -9.35
CA ILE A 81 -17.52 -17.25 -10.09
C ILE A 81 -18.60 -17.96 -9.27
N ILE A 82 -18.35 -18.19 -7.98
CA ILE A 82 -19.33 -18.80 -7.06
C ILE A 82 -20.56 -17.92 -6.91
N ALA A 83 -20.39 -16.60 -6.73
CA ALA A 83 -21.50 -15.66 -6.53
C ALA A 83 -22.50 -15.68 -7.70
N VAL A 84 -22.04 -15.94 -8.92
CA VAL A 84 -22.87 -16.02 -10.13
C VAL A 84 -23.34 -17.44 -10.49
N GLY A 85 -23.06 -18.40 -9.60
CA GLY A 85 -23.49 -19.80 -9.73
C GLY A 85 -22.74 -20.62 -10.77
N GLU A 86 -21.53 -20.21 -11.15
CA GLU A 86 -20.63 -20.96 -12.03
C GLU A 86 -19.66 -21.83 -11.21
N ASP A 87 -18.98 -22.78 -11.85
CA ASP A 87 -18.03 -23.68 -11.19
C ASP A 87 -16.60 -23.13 -11.26
N PRO A 88 -15.99 -22.70 -10.13
CA PRO A 88 -14.62 -22.20 -10.10
C PRO A 88 -13.55 -23.28 -10.34
N GLY A 89 -13.90 -24.56 -10.26
CA GLY A 89 -13.00 -25.67 -10.58
C GLY A 89 -12.84 -25.92 -12.07
N MET A 90 -13.69 -25.33 -12.91
CA MET A 90 -13.72 -25.55 -14.36
C MET A 90 -14.14 -24.29 -15.13
N PHE A 91 -13.60 -23.11 -14.76
CA PHE A 91 -13.95 -21.84 -15.39
C PHE A 91 -12.93 -21.49 -16.48
N GLU A 92 -13.39 -21.33 -17.73
CA GLU A 92 -12.52 -21.10 -18.91
C GLU A 92 -11.34 -22.09 -19.01
N GLY A 93 -11.60 -23.36 -18.70
CA GLY A 93 -10.58 -24.43 -18.73
C GLY A 93 -9.57 -24.39 -17.58
N THR A 94 -9.78 -23.52 -16.60
CA THR A 94 -8.90 -23.32 -15.44
C THR A 94 -9.59 -23.75 -14.14
N ASP A 95 -8.86 -24.46 -13.29
CA ASP A 95 -9.26 -24.77 -11.90
C ASP A 95 -8.69 -23.69 -10.97
N PHE A 96 -9.45 -22.62 -10.74
CA PHE A 96 -9.02 -21.52 -9.87
C PHE A 96 -8.97 -21.93 -8.40
N VAL A 97 -9.70 -22.97 -8.00
CA VAL A 97 -9.65 -23.52 -6.64
C VAL A 97 -8.31 -24.21 -6.43
N GLU A 98 -7.85 -25.03 -7.37
CA GLU A 98 -6.54 -25.67 -7.30
C GLU A 98 -5.41 -24.64 -7.39
N LEU A 99 -5.51 -23.64 -8.28
CA LEU A 99 -4.52 -22.55 -8.34
C LEU A 99 -4.40 -21.84 -6.99
N LEU A 100 -5.51 -21.60 -6.31
CA LEU A 100 -5.49 -20.99 -4.99
C LEU A 100 -4.90 -21.94 -3.95
N ARG A 101 -5.34 -23.21 -3.89
CA ARG A 101 -4.82 -24.22 -2.95
C ARG A 101 -3.31 -24.39 -3.05
N ALA A 102 -2.78 -24.42 -4.28
CA ALA A 102 -1.36 -24.57 -4.54
C ALA A 102 -0.49 -23.45 -3.93
N LYS A 103 -1.09 -22.30 -3.57
CA LYS A 103 -0.43 -21.15 -2.94
C LYS A 103 -0.35 -21.24 -1.41
N GLN A 104 -0.90 -22.27 -0.77
CA GLN A 104 -0.84 -22.42 0.68
C GLN A 104 0.60 -22.70 1.14
N GLN A 105 1.12 -21.86 2.02
CA GLN A 105 2.46 -22.03 2.58
C GLN A 105 2.47 -23.00 3.77
N SER A 106 3.67 -23.45 4.20
CA SER A 106 3.89 -24.48 5.23
C SER A 106 3.38 -24.16 6.65
N GLY A 107 2.78 -22.98 6.86
CA GLY A 107 2.13 -22.56 8.10
C GLY A 107 0.62 -22.32 7.98
N GLY A 108 0.01 -22.62 6.84
CA GLY A 108 -1.42 -22.38 6.57
C GLY A 108 -1.76 -20.98 6.05
N ARG A 109 -0.78 -20.08 5.96
CA ARG A 109 -0.95 -18.74 5.37
C ARG A 109 -0.91 -18.77 3.85
N PHE A 110 -1.51 -17.77 3.22
CA PHE A 110 -1.38 -17.48 1.80
C PHE A 110 -0.80 -16.07 1.63
N GLY A 111 0.28 -15.95 0.86
CA GLY A 111 1.06 -14.71 0.78
C GLY A 111 1.68 -14.29 2.11
N ASP A 112 2.13 -13.05 2.20
CA ASP A 112 2.81 -12.50 3.38
C ASP A 112 1.90 -11.70 4.31
N HIS A 113 0.64 -11.49 3.93
CA HIS A 113 -0.30 -10.65 4.65
C HIS A 113 -1.44 -11.46 5.29
N ILE A 114 -2.01 -10.90 6.36
CA ILE A 114 -3.24 -11.44 6.96
C ILE A 114 -4.38 -11.28 5.95
N TYR A 115 -4.45 -10.13 5.29
CA TYR A 115 -5.40 -9.83 4.23
C TYR A 115 -5.45 -10.89 3.12
N THR A 116 -4.30 -11.31 2.59
CA THR A 116 -4.24 -12.32 1.51
C THR A 116 -4.72 -13.68 2.00
N THR A 117 -4.43 -14.03 3.26
CA THR A 117 -4.93 -15.26 3.88
C THR A 117 -6.44 -15.20 4.13
N ASN A 118 -6.99 -14.05 4.52
CA ASN A 118 -8.44 -13.88 4.72
C ASN A 118 -9.22 -14.14 3.42
N TRP A 119 -8.78 -13.56 2.30
CA TRP A 119 -9.38 -13.81 0.99
C TRP A 119 -9.30 -15.29 0.59
N ALA A 120 -8.14 -15.93 0.79
CA ALA A 120 -7.98 -17.33 0.47
C ALA A 120 -8.93 -18.23 1.29
N ILE A 121 -9.08 -17.96 2.59
CA ILE A 121 -10.02 -18.69 3.44
C ILE A 121 -11.46 -18.48 2.97
N LEU A 122 -11.86 -17.24 2.67
CA LEU A 122 -13.21 -16.94 2.15
C LEU A 122 -13.51 -17.75 0.89
N ALA A 123 -12.60 -17.72 -0.08
CA ALA A 123 -12.75 -18.40 -1.37
C ALA A 123 -12.79 -19.94 -1.21
N LEU A 124 -11.85 -20.52 -0.46
CA LEU A 124 -11.77 -21.96 -0.23
C LEU A 124 -12.98 -22.46 0.57
N ALA A 125 -13.39 -21.74 1.61
CA ALA A 125 -14.60 -22.08 2.36
C ALA A 125 -15.86 -22.03 1.48
N ALA A 126 -15.97 -21.02 0.61
CA ALA A 126 -17.08 -20.91 -0.34
C ALA A 126 -17.09 -22.06 -1.36
N ALA A 127 -15.92 -22.54 -1.79
CA ALA A 127 -15.76 -23.69 -2.66
C ALA A 127 -15.98 -25.05 -1.95
N GLY A 128 -16.18 -25.05 -0.63
CA GLY A 128 -16.36 -26.27 0.16
C GLY A 128 -15.05 -27.01 0.50
N GLU A 129 -13.91 -26.32 0.41
CA GLU A 129 -12.58 -26.86 0.69
C GLU A 129 -12.23 -26.82 2.18
N ASP A 130 -11.26 -27.66 2.58
CA ASP A 130 -10.74 -27.65 3.95
C ASP A 130 -9.86 -26.41 4.19
N THR A 131 -10.24 -25.62 5.19
CA THR A 131 -9.55 -24.39 5.60
C THR A 131 -8.98 -24.47 7.02
N ALA A 132 -9.04 -25.63 7.68
CA ALA A 132 -8.72 -25.76 9.10
C ALA A 132 -7.31 -25.28 9.46
N PHE A 133 -6.32 -25.53 8.60
CA PHE A 133 -4.94 -25.12 8.85
C PHE A 133 -4.78 -23.59 8.78
N SER A 134 -5.38 -22.97 7.77
CA SER A 134 -5.37 -21.52 7.56
C SER A 134 -6.15 -20.78 8.65
N VAL A 135 -7.28 -21.34 9.08
CA VAL A 135 -8.07 -20.82 10.22
C VAL A 135 -7.25 -20.86 11.51
N ALA A 136 -6.53 -21.94 11.77
CA ALA A 136 -5.66 -22.02 12.94
C ALA A 136 -4.55 -20.96 12.89
N TRP A 137 -3.95 -20.72 11.72
CA TRP A 137 -2.98 -19.65 11.53
C TRP A 137 -3.59 -18.27 11.77
N LEU A 138 -4.73 -17.96 11.15
CA LEU A 138 -5.39 -16.65 11.24
C LEU A 138 -5.74 -16.31 12.68
N LYS A 139 -6.28 -17.26 13.46
CA LYS A 139 -6.62 -17.04 14.87
C LYS A 139 -5.41 -16.65 15.74
N ASN A 140 -4.22 -17.10 15.37
CA ASN A 140 -2.98 -16.74 16.07
C ASN A 140 -2.46 -15.34 15.71
N GLN A 141 -3.04 -14.69 14.71
CA GLN A 141 -2.67 -13.32 14.30
C GLN A 141 -3.52 -12.24 14.98
N GLN A 142 -4.52 -12.60 15.79
CA GLN A 142 -5.35 -11.63 16.50
C GLN A 142 -4.52 -10.89 17.55
N ASN A 143 -4.55 -9.56 17.49
CA ASN A 143 -3.84 -8.70 18.43
C ASN A 143 -4.50 -8.69 19.82
N GLY A 144 -3.77 -8.14 20.80
CA GLY A 144 -4.22 -8.08 22.20
C GLY A 144 -5.48 -7.25 22.43
N ASP A 145 -5.76 -6.29 21.54
CA ASP A 145 -6.97 -5.46 21.52
C ASP A 145 -8.19 -6.16 20.89
N GLY A 146 -7.99 -7.34 20.28
CA GLY A 146 -9.01 -8.13 19.62
C GLY A 146 -9.15 -7.88 18.12
N GLY A 147 -8.43 -6.92 17.55
CA GLY A 147 -8.43 -6.66 16.12
C GLY A 147 -7.39 -7.51 15.36
N PHE A 148 -7.35 -7.30 14.06
CA PHE A 148 -6.35 -7.80 13.12
C PHE A 148 -5.79 -6.61 12.35
N GLY A 149 -4.51 -6.67 11.98
CA GLY A 149 -3.89 -5.69 11.08
C GLY A 149 -3.56 -6.32 9.72
N TRP A 150 -3.02 -5.52 8.82
CA TRP A 150 -2.65 -5.93 7.47
C TRP A 150 -1.68 -7.13 7.41
N THR A 151 -0.69 -7.13 8.30
CA THR A 151 0.36 -8.16 8.38
C THR A 151 0.55 -8.61 9.83
N PRO A 152 1.13 -9.80 10.10
CA PRO A 152 1.36 -10.26 11.47
C PRO A 152 2.06 -9.23 12.35
N GLY A 153 1.43 -8.86 13.46
CA GLY A 153 1.96 -7.90 14.44
C GLY A 153 1.77 -6.43 14.09
N ALA A 154 1.18 -6.09 12.94
CA ALA A 154 0.79 -4.71 12.63
C ALA A 154 -0.33 -4.20 13.55
N GLU A 155 -0.49 -2.88 13.62
CA GLU A 155 -1.63 -2.24 14.30
C GLU A 155 -2.94 -2.73 13.70
N SER A 156 -3.96 -2.89 14.55
CA SER A 156 -5.29 -3.32 14.11
C SER A 156 -6.09 -2.21 13.47
N ASP A 157 -6.81 -2.57 12.41
CA ASP A 157 -7.75 -1.68 11.70
C ASP A 157 -9.10 -2.37 11.44
N SER A 158 -10.09 -1.59 11.02
CA SER A 158 -11.46 -2.09 10.84
C SER A 158 -11.61 -3.01 9.64
N ASP A 159 -10.82 -2.83 8.58
CA ASP A 159 -11.00 -3.50 7.29
C ASP A 159 -10.42 -4.92 7.37
N ASP A 160 -9.20 -5.05 7.89
CA ASP A 160 -8.56 -6.35 8.11
C ASP A 160 -9.27 -7.15 9.21
N THR A 161 -9.76 -6.48 10.26
CA THR A 161 -10.59 -7.14 11.26
C THR A 161 -11.92 -7.64 10.68
N ALA A 162 -12.58 -6.85 9.83
CA ALA A 162 -13.84 -7.25 9.19
C ALA A 162 -13.66 -8.44 8.23
N SER A 163 -12.61 -8.41 7.41
CA SER A 163 -12.30 -9.52 6.52
C SER A 163 -11.95 -10.80 7.29
N ALA A 164 -11.19 -10.70 8.38
CA ALA A 164 -10.86 -11.86 9.25
C ALA A 164 -12.12 -12.45 9.91
N VAL A 165 -13.04 -11.62 10.42
CA VAL A 165 -14.31 -12.07 11.00
C VAL A 165 -15.13 -12.85 9.98
N MET A 166 -15.28 -12.33 8.76
CA MET A 166 -16.03 -13.02 7.71
C MET A 166 -15.35 -14.31 7.27
N ALA A 167 -14.03 -14.30 7.09
CA ALA A 167 -13.25 -15.49 6.73
C ALA A 167 -13.41 -16.62 7.77
N LEU A 168 -13.27 -16.30 9.06
CA LEU A 168 -13.42 -17.26 10.15
C LEU A 168 -14.84 -17.85 10.18
N ILE A 169 -15.86 -17.01 10.07
CA ILE A 169 -17.26 -17.45 10.11
C ILE A 169 -17.62 -18.30 8.87
N ALA A 170 -17.15 -17.90 7.68
CA ALA A 170 -17.34 -18.67 6.46
C ALA A 170 -16.70 -20.08 6.57
N ALA A 171 -15.56 -20.17 7.24
CA ALA A 171 -14.88 -21.43 7.54
C ALA A 171 -15.51 -22.23 8.71
N GLY A 172 -16.63 -21.77 9.27
CA GLY A 172 -17.37 -22.48 10.32
C GLY A 172 -16.95 -22.15 11.75
N GLU A 173 -16.13 -21.12 11.99
CA GLU A 173 -15.84 -20.65 13.34
C GLU A 173 -17.14 -20.19 14.02
N PRO A 174 -17.46 -20.66 15.24
CA PRO A 174 -18.69 -20.27 15.92
C PRO A 174 -18.73 -18.76 16.18
N ARG A 175 -19.86 -18.12 15.90
CA ARG A 175 -20.10 -16.69 16.20
C ARG A 175 -19.86 -16.33 17.68
N THR A 176 -20.06 -17.30 18.58
CA THR A 176 -19.85 -17.15 20.02
C THR A 176 -18.39 -17.38 20.46
N SER A 177 -17.48 -17.65 19.53
CA SER A 177 -16.10 -17.98 19.89
C SER A 177 -15.34 -16.75 20.39
N PRO A 178 -14.29 -16.94 21.23
CA PRO A 178 -13.53 -15.82 21.77
C PRO A 178 -12.91 -14.91 20.71
N VAL A 179 -12.48 -15.46 19.57
CA VAL A 179 -11.86 -14.67 18.49
C VAL A 179 -12.87 -13.71 17.86
N ILE A 180 -14.10 -14.18 17.59
CA ILE A 180 -15.17 -13.34 17.03
C ILE A 180 -15.64 -12.30 18.05
N GLN A 181 -15.86 -12.70 19.31
CA GLN A 181 -16.34 -11.79 20.35
C GLN A 181 -15.33 -10.67 20.68
N LYS A 182 -14.03 -10.96 20.59
CA LYS A 182 -12.97 -9.94 20.71
C LYS A 182 -12.96 -8.97 19.54
N ALA A 183 -13.10 -9.45 18.31
CA ALA A 183 -13.20 -8.59 17.13
C ALA A 183 -14.43 -7.67 17.17
N LEU A 184 -15.57 -8.17 17.64
CA LEU A 184 -16.75 -7.33 17.89
C LEU A 184 -16.48 -6.26 18.97
N SER A 185 -15.73 -6.61 20.02
CA SER A 185 -15.33 -5.66 21.05
C SER A 185 -14.39 -4.59 20.49
N PHE A 186 -13.46 -4.97 19.60
CA PHE A 186 -12.61 -4.04 18.86
C PHE A 186 -13.43 -3.06 18.01
N PHE A 187 -14.41 -3.53 17.22
CA PHE A 187 -15.30 -2.64 16.48
C PHE A 187 -16.02 -1.64 17.40
N ARG A 188 -16.46 -2.05 18.61
CA ARG A 188 -17.06 -1.10 19.57
C ARG A 188 -16.08 -0.05 20.05
N SER A 189 -14.79 -0.39 20.20
CA SER A 189 -13.78 0.57 20.64
C SER A 189 -13.36 1.55 19.55
N VAL A 190 -13.38 1.14 18.28
CA VAL A 190 -12.95 1.99 17.14
C VAL A 190 -14.10 2.65 16.38
N GLN A 191 -15.37 2.37 16.72
CA GLN A 191 -16.51 3.08 16.12
C GLN A 191 -16.44 4.58 16.41
N MET A 192 -16.47 5.37 15.34
CA MET A 192 -16.27 6.81 15.34
C MET A 192 -17.50 7.59 15.80
N ASP A 193 -17.31 8.85 16.17
CA ASP A 193 -18.37 9.73 16.73
C ASP A 193 -19.52 10.01 15.77
N ASP A 194 -19.30 9.85 14.46
CA ASP A 194 -20.31 9.96 13.40
C ASP A 194 -21.02 8.63 13.10
N GLY A 195 -20.75 7.58 13.89
CA GLY A 195 -21.33 6.25 13.75
C GLY A 195 -20.62 5.34 12.75
N GLY A 196 -19.63 5.83 12.00
CA GLY A 196 -18.93 5.08 10.96
C GLY A 196 -17.65 4.37 11.44
N PHE A 197 -16.92 3.83 10.46
CA PHE A 197 -15.63 3.16 10.62
C PHE A 197 -14.61 3.68 9.60
N ASN A 198 -13.34 3.49 9.89
CA ASN A 198 -12.20 3.90 9.08
C ASN A 198 -11.20 2.73 8.92
N TYR A 199 -10.21 2.89 8.05
CA TYR A 199 -9.16 1.89 7.81
C TYR A 199 -7.97 2.02 8.79
N GLY A 200 -8.17 2.66 9.95
CA GLY A 200 -7.14 2.83 10.99
C GLY A 200 -6.37 4.16 10.92
N GLY A 201 -5.42 4.32 11.84
CA GLY A 201 -4.60 5.53 11.99
C GLY A 201 -5.43 6.80 12.26
N SER A 202 -5.06 7.91 11.60
CA SER A 202 -5.76 9.20 11.73
C SER A 202 -6.83 9.45 10.65
N SER A 203 -7.29 8.40 9.96
CA SER A 203 -8.25 8.52 8.85
C SER A 203 -9.67 8.82 9.34
N GLY A 204 -10.46 9.51 8.50
CA GLY A 204 -11.89 9.75 8.76
C GLY A 204 -12.77 8.55 8.40
N SER A 205 -14.05 8.59 8.77
CA SER A 205 -14.98 7.50 8.48
C SER A 205 -15.37 7.52 7.02
N ASN A 206 -15.44 6.33 6.43
CA ASN A 206 -15.66 6.18 4.99
C ASN A 206 -16.65 5.06 4.67
N SER A 207 -17.14 5.03 3.43
CA SER A 207 -18.14 4.06 2.98
C SER A 207 -17.61 2.63 2.92
N ALA A 208 -16.38 2.38 2.44
CA ALA A 208 -15.95 0.99 2.29
C ALA A 208 -15.63 0.34 3.63
N SER A 209 -14.90 1.01 4.52
CA SER A 209 -14.62 0.51 5.87
C SER A 209 -15.92 0.27 6.64
N THR A 210 -16.86 1.21 6.56
CA THR A 210 -18.18 1.03 7.19
C THR A 210 -18.96 -0.13 6.55
N ALA A 211 -18.92 -0.29 5.23
CA ALA A 211 -19.55 -1.42 4.52
C ALA A 211 -18.93 -2.77 4.89
N TRP A 212 -17.60 -2.85 5.03
CA TRP A 212 -16.89 -4.03 5.50
C TRP A 212 -17.34 -4.42 6.91
N VAL A 213 -17.36 -3.46 7.83
CA VAL A 213 -17.81 -3.72 9.20
C VAL A 213 -19.28 -4.14 9.25
N ILE A 214 -20.18 -3.49 8.49
CA ILE A 214 -21.59 -3.92 8.41
C ILE A 214 -21.68 -5.39 7.97
N GLN A 215 -20.92 -5.81 6.96
CA GLN A 215 -20.93 -7.19 6.52
C GLN A 215 -20.38 -8.14 7.59
N ALA A 216 -19.27 -7.79 8.26
CA ALA A 216 -18.75 -8.58 9.37
C ALA A 216 -19.75 -8.72 10.53
N LEU A 217 -20.49 -7.65 10.85
CA LEU A 217 -21.56 -7.67 11.85
C LEU A 217 -22.68 -8.62 11.44
N VAL A 218 -23.14 -8.55 10.19
CA VAL A 218 -24.19 -9.46 9.70
C VAL A 218 -23.71 -10.92 9.70
N ALA A 219 -22.46 -11.18 9.29
CA ALA A 219 -21.85 -12.51 9.36
C ALA A 219 -21.84 -13.04 10.80
N ALA A 220 -21.53 -12.18 11.76
CA ALA A 220 -21.56 -12.48 13.20
C ALA A 220 -22.99 -12.63 13.78
N GLY A 221 -24.04 -12.37 12.99
CA GLY A 221 -25.43 -12.42 13.43
C GLY A 221 -25.87 -11.20 14.25
N GLU A 222 -25.07 -10.14 14.22
CA GLU A 222 -25.41 -8.86 14.84
C GLU A 222 -26.43 -8.10 13.99
N ASN A 223 -27.24 -7.25 14.63
CA ASN A 223 -28.10 -6.29 13.93
C ASN A 223 -27.32 -4.98 13.73
N PRO A 224 -26.93 -4.59 12.50
CA PRO A 224 -26.15 -3.37 12.26
C PRO A 224 -26.80 -2.11 12.83
N THR A 225 -28.13 -1.98 12.83
CA THR A 225 -28.81 -0.80 13.40
C THR A 225 -28.65 -0.65 14.92
N ALA A 226 -28.20 -1.69 15.63
CA ALA A 226 -27.83 -1.63 17.04
C ALA A 226 -26.38 -1.14 17.27
N TRP A 227 -25.62 -0.90 16.19
CA TRP A 227 -24.25 -0.41 16.23
C TRP A 227 -24.24 1.08 15.97
N GLN A 228 -24.27 1.87 17.06
CA GLN A 228 -24.37 3.32 17.00
C GLN A 228 -23.42 4.02 17.97
N LYS A 229 -23.03 5.23 17.58
CA LYS A 229 -22.32 6.21 18.42
C LYS A 229 -23.06 7.54 18.31
N ASN A 230 -23.22 8.24 19.43
CA ASN A 230 -23.89 9.55 19.49
C ASN A 230 -25.28 9.60 18.80
N GLY A 231 -26.01 8.49 18.80
CA GLY A 231 -27.34 8.39 18.19
C GLY A 231 -27.35 8.16 16.67
N ILE A 232 -26.18 7.93 16.05
CA ILE A 232 -26.04 7.62 14.62
C ILE A 232 -25.57 6.18 14.50
N ASP A 233 -26.40 5.33 13.89
CA ASP A 233 -26.06 3.93 13.59
C ASP A 233 -25.30 3.79 12.27
N VAL A 234 -24.56 2.69 12.12
CA VAL A 234 -23.71 2.42 10.93
C VAL A 234 -24.49 2.44 9.61
N ILE A 235 -25.77 2.04 9.60
CA ILE A 235 -26.61 2.05 8.39
C ILE A 235 -27.00 3.48 8.05
N SER A 236 -27.45 4.26 9.04
CA SER A 236 -27.75 5.68 8.87
C SER A 236 -26.52 6.48 8.43
N HIS A 237 -25.34 6.20 9.00
CA HIS A 237 -24.07 6.77 8.58
C HIS A 237 -23.81 6.46 7.10
N LEU A 238 -23.86 5.19 6.70
CA LEU A 238 -23.57 4.78 5.31
C LEU A 238 -24.57 5.36 4.31
N ILE A 239 -25.86 5.40 4.66
CA ILE A 239 -26.91 6.01 3.83
C ILE A 239 -26.69 7.52 3.64
N SER A 240 -26.06 8.19 4.61
CA SER A 240 -25.78 9.64 4.52
C SER A 240 -24.85 10.00 3.36
N TYR A 241 -24.06 9.04 2.85
CA TYR A 241 -23.14 9.26 1.73
C TYR A 241 -23.79 9.09 0.36
N ARG A 242 -25.05 8.65 0.31
CA ARG A 242 -25.80 8.48 -0.95
C ARG A 242 -26.06 9.81 -1.64
N GLN A 243 -25.79 9.86 -2.93
CA GLN A 243 -26.03 11.02 -3.78
C GLN A 243 -27.37 10.92 -4.54
N PRO A 244 -27.93 12.05 -5.02
CA PRO A 244 -29.18 12.06 -5.79
C PRO A 244 -29.18 11.10 -6.99
N GLU A 245 -28.03 10.99 -7.65
CA GLU A 245 -27.75 10.16 -8.82
C GLU A 245 -27.72 8.66 -8.49
N GLY A 246 -27.66 8.29 -7.20
CA GLY A 246 -27.76 6.90 -6.74
C GLY A 246 -26.46 6.29 -6.23
N TYR A 247 -25.31 6.87 -6.57
CA TYR A 247 -24.00 6.42 -6.09
C TYR A 247 -23.74 6.81 -4.63
N PHE A 248 -22.75 6.16 -4.04
CA PHE A 248 -22.25 6.48 -2.70
C PHE A 248 -20.87 7.11 -2.77
N ARG A 249 -20.68 8.17 -1.98
CA ARG A 249 -19.38 8.79 -1.77
C ARG A 249 -18.52 7.96 -0.81
N TRP A 250 -17.21 8.10 -0.95
CA TRP A 250 -16.21 7.55 -0.03
C TRP A 250 -16.29 8.21 1.34
N THR A 251 -16.33 9.54 1.41
CA THR A 251 -16.53 10.31 2.65
C THR A 251 -17.67 11.32 2.46
N PRO A 252 -18.08 12.11 3.48
CA PRO A 252 -19.16 13.09 3.31
C PRO A 252 -18.89 14.09 2.16
N VAL A 253 -17.61 14.35 1.87
CA VAL A 253 -17.17 15.38 0.93
C VAL A 253 -16.54 14.82 -0.36
N LEU A 254 -16.09 13.57 -0.37
CA LEU A 254 -15.31 13.01 -1.48
C LEU A 254 -16.02 11.83 -2.17
N ALA A 255 -16.25 11.96 -3.47
CA ALA A 255 -16.64 10.86 -4.34
C ALA A 255 -15.37 10.18 -4.91
N ASP A 256 -14.78 9.27 -4.14
CA ASP A 256 -13.68 8.39 -4.58
C ASP A 256 -14.27 7.06 -5.04
N ASN A 257 -13.83 6.57 -6.21
CA ASN A 257 -14.25 5.33 -6.86
C ASN A 257 -15.76 5.04 -6.68
N PRO A 258 -16.64 5.99 -7.08
CA PRO A 258 -18.06 5.90 -6.78
C PRO A 258 -18.70 4.63 -7.32
N CYS A 259 -18.19 4.02 -8.38
CA CYS A 259 -18.65 2.72 -8.83
C CYS A 259 -18.35 1.63 -7.81
N ARG A 260 -17.07 1.48 -7.44
CA ARG A 260 -16.65 0.51 -6.44
C ARG A 260 -17.31 0.74 -5.08
N MET A 261 -17.40 2.00 -4.63
CA MET A 261 -18.07 2.34 -3.37
C MET A 261 -19.54 1.97 -3.40
N THR A 262 -20.23 2.25 -4.50
CA THR A 262 -21.62 1.86 -4.67
C THR A 262 -21.78 0.35 -4.64
N ALA A 263 -20.90 -0.42 -5.29
CA ALA A 263 -20.92 -1.88 -5.24
C ALA A 263 -20.74 -2.41 -3.80
N SER A 264 -19.72 -1.94 -3.07
CA SER A 264 -19.48 -2.35 -1.68
C SER A 264 -20.67 -2.01 -0.77
N VAL A 265 -21.26 -0.82 -0.95
CA VAL A 265 -22.41 -0.37 -0.15
C VAL A 265 -23.68 -1.15 -0.48
N VAL A 266 -23.91 -1.51 -1.75
CA VAL A 266 -25.06 -2.34 -2.17
C VAL A 266 -25.05 -3.67 -1.40
N THR A 267 -23.93 -4.38 -1.43
CA THR A 267 -23.78 -5.66 -0.72
C THR A 267 -24.01 -5.51 0.79
N ALA A 268 -23.40 -4.49 1.41
CA ALA A 268 -23.58 -4.22 2.85
C ALA A 268 -25.03 -3.87 3.23
N LEU A 269 -25.71 -3.00 2.47
CA LEU A 269 -27.09 -2.58 2.76
C LEU A 269 -28.11 -3.68 2.49
N LEU A 270 -27.78 -4.67 1.66
CA LEU A 270 -28.58 -5.89 1.49
C LEU A 270 -28.41 -6.87 2.65
N GLY A 271 -27.43 -6.64 3.53
CA GLY A 271 -27.12 -7.56 4.62
C GLY A 271 -26.53 -8.87 4.11
N MET A 272 -25.71 -8.80 3.06
CA MET A 272 -25.14 -9.97 2.39
C MET A 272 -23.63 -10.01 2.67
N PRO A 273 -23.16 -10.74 3.70
CA PRO A 273 -21.73 -10.83 3.98
C PRO A 273 -21.03 -11.76 2.99
N TYR A 274 -19.76 -11.48 2.69
CA TYR A 274 -18.91 -12.41 1.93
C TYR A 274 -18.67 -13.71 2.71
N PRO A 275 -18.55 -14.86 2.01
CA PRO A 275 -18.73 -15.02 0.56
C PRO A 275 -20.22 -14.91 0.16
N ILE A 276 -20.48 -14.37 -1.04
CA ILE A 276 -21.82 -14.36 -1.64
C ILE A 276 -22.05 -15.71 -2.31
N THR A 277 -23.09 -16.44 -1.91
CA THR A 277 -23.41 -17.76 -2.47
C THR A 277 -24.77 -17.79 -3.17
N PRO A 278 -24.98 -18.69 -4.14
CA PRO A 278 -26.26 -18.81 -4.85
C PRO A 278 -27.47 -19.04 -3.93
N ASP A 279 -27.27 -19.74 -2.81
CA ASP A 279 -28.33 -19.96 -1.82
C ASP A 279 -28.78 -18.65 -1.18
N GLN A 280 -27.83 -17.74 -0.89
CA GLN A 280 -28.16 -16.43 -0.32
C GLN A 280 -28.88 -15.54 -1.35
N THR A 281 -28.47 -15.56 -2.62
CA THR A 281 -29.04 -14.70 -3.67
C THR A 281 -30.43 -15.17 -4.11
N ALA A 282 -30.70 -16.49 -4.10
CA ALA A 282 -32.02 -17.05 -4.36
C ALA A 282 -33.08 -16.58 -3.35
N HIS A 283 -32.70 -16.37 -2.09
CA HIS A 283 -33.60 -15.81 -1.07
C HIS A 283 -33.98 -14.34 -1.35
N VAL A 284 -33.08 -13.56 -1.95
CA VAL A 284 -33.35 -12.17 -2.33
C VAL A 284 -34.30 -12.12 -3.54
N GLN A 285 -34.03 -12.91 -4.59
CA GLN A 285 -34.91 -12.99 -5.77
C GLN A 285 -36.35 -13.40 -5.44
N ALA A 286 -36.55 -14.28 -4.46
CA ALA A 286 -37.88 -14.67 -3.99
C ALA A 286 -38.64 -13.52 -3.29
N ALA A 287 -37.94 -12.53 -2.73
CA ALA A 287 -38.51 -11.39 -2.03
C ALA A 287 -38.79 -10.18 -2.95
N SER A 288 -38.10 -10.07 -4.09
CA SER A 288 -38.16 -8.91 -5.00
C SER A 288 -38.89 -9.20 -6.31
N THR A 289 -40.20 -9.48 -6.24
CA THR A 289 -41.07 -9.50 -7.43
C THR A 289 -41.71 -8.13 -7.65
N THR A 290 -41.04 -7.21 -8.36
CA THR A 290 -41.69 -6.00 -8.92
C THR A 290 -41.00 -5.61 -10.25
N PRO A 291 -41.72 -5.21 -11.32
CA PRO A 291 -41.15 -5.14 -12.66
C PRO A 291 -40.24 -3.92 -12.89
N ALA A 292 -39.19 -4.14 -13.69
CA ALA A 292 -38.23 -3.14 -14.15
C ALA A 292 -38.89 -1.95 -14.86
N ALA A 293 -38.43 -0.73 -14.53
CA ALA A 293 -38.84 0.50 -15.18
C ALA A 293 -37.82 0.91 -16.26
N THR A 294 -38.35 1.46 -17.36
CA THR A 294 -37.63 1.80 -18.58
C THR A 294 -36.62 2.94 -18.38
N LEU A 295 -35.40 2.72 -18.91
CA LEU A 295 -34.29 3.66 -18.93
C LEU A 295 -34.62 4.95 -19.70
N VAL A 296 -34.17 6.10 -19.16
CA VAL A 296 -34.14 7.40 -19.84
C VAL A 296 -32.67 7.78 -20.06
N PRO A 297 -32.25 8.22 -21.25
CA PRO A 297 -30.86 8.60 -21.49
C PRO A 297 -30.54 9.93 -20.83
N VAL A 298 -29.43 9.97 -20.08
CA VAL A 298 -28.89 11.17 -19.42
C VAL A 298 -27.74 11.74 -20.25
N THR A 299 -27.73 13.06 -20.41
CA THR A 299 -26.69 13.84 -21.10
C THR A 299 -25.38 13.91 -20.29
N PRO A 300 -24.19 14.00 -20.93
CA PRO A 300 -22.90 14.07 -20.22
C PRO A 300 -22.77 15.33 -19.36
N TYR A 301 -22.14 15.20 -18.19
CA TYR A 301 -21.79 16.34 -17.31
C TYR A 301 -20.44 16.95 -17.74
N PRO A 302 -20.21 18.27 -17.55
CA PRO A 302 -18.96 18.92 -17.95
C PRO A 302 -17.82 18.61 -16.99
N ALA A 303 -16.60 18.55 -17.51
CA ALA A 303 -15.36 18.44 -16.75
C ALA A 303 -15.21 19.56 -15.69
N PRO A 304 -14.57 19.28 -14.54
CA PRO A 304 -14.26 20.32 -13.55
C PRO A 304 -13.35 21.40 -14.18
N PRO A 305 -13.43 22.66 -13.73
CA PRO A 305 -12.60 23.72 -14.30
C PRO A 305 -11.13 23.42 -14.01
N PRO A 306 -10.22 23.64 -14.99
CA PRO A 306 -8.79 23.49 -14.76
C PRO A 306 -8.36 24.40 -13.61
N GLY A 307 -7.57 23.85 -12.69
CA GLY A 307 -6.85 24.64 -11.70
C GLY A 307 -6.12 25.78 -12.42
N VAL A 308 -6.20 26.99 -11.87
CA VAL A 308 -5.65 28.20 -12.51
C VAL A 308 -4.15 28.00 -12.73
N SER A 309 -3.77 27.67 -13.96
CA SER A 309 -2.40 27.70 -14.42
C SER A 309 -1.91 29.15 -14.33
N GLY A 310 -0.71 29.34 -13.77
CA GLY A 310 -0.12 30.65 -13.67
C GLY A 310 0.20 31.22 -15.05
N GLY A 311 -0.71 32.03 -15.62
CA GLY A 311 -0.52 33.14 -16.56
C GLY A 311 0.36 32.99 -17.82
N ASP A 312 0.97 31.84 -18.09
CA ASP A 312 1.88 31.60 -19.21
C ASP A 312 1.38 30.45 -20.10
N ASP A 313 1.58 30.56 -21.41
CA ASP A 313 1.12 29.65 -22.47
C ASP A 313 2.01 28.39 -22.58
N ARG A 314 2.81 28.08 -21.55
CA ARG A 314 3.68 26.90 -21.50
C ARG A 314 2.83 25.63 -21.56
N VAL A 315 3.09 24.76 -22.52
CA VAL A 315 2.54 23.40 -22.57
C VAL A 315 3.70 22.43 -22.76
N VAL A 316 3.81 21.48 -21.85
CA VAL A 316 4.85 20.45 -21.89
C VAL A 316 4.23 19.09 -21.66
N THR A 317 4.60 18.14 -22.50
CA THR A 317 4.23 16.74 -22.33
C THR A 317 5.45 15.97 -21.88
N VAL A 318 5.30 15.20 -20.82
CA VAL A 318 6.32 14.29 -20.28
C VAL A 318 5.74 12.88 -20.19
N THR A 319 6.60 11.88 -20.18
CA THR A 319 6.23 10.50 -19.89
C THR A 319 6.84 10.11 -18.56
N ASP A 320 6.04 9.66 -17.61
CA ASP A 320 6.52 9.25 -16.30
C ASP A 320 7.09 7.81 -16.31
N ASP A 321 7.60 7.35 -15.17
CA ASP A 321 8.30 6.05 -15.08
C ASP A 321 7.37 4.84 -15.25
N PHE A 322 6.05 5.06 -15.19
CA PHE A 322 5.03 4.04 -15.46
C PHE A 322 4.55 4.09 -16.92
N GLY A 323 5.16 4.91 -17.76
CA GLY A 323 4.81 5.07 -19.17
C GLY A 323 3.62 6.00 -19.42
N GLU A 324 3.13 6.70 -18.40
CA GLU A 324 1.97 7.58 -18.53
C GLU A 324 2.37 8.92 -19.14
N THR A 325 1.63 9.33 -20.18
CA THR A 325 1.89 10.59 -20.88
C THR A 325 1.10 11.72 -20.22
N VAL A 326 1.82 12.61 -19.53
CA VAL A 326 1.25 13.69 -18.72
C VAL A 326 1.46 15.03 -19.43
N THR A 327 0.36 15.74 -19.72
CA THR A 327 0.42 17.10 -20.28
C THR A 327 0.24 18.13 -19.17
N ILE A 328 1.22 19.01 -19.04
CA ILE A 328 1.29 20.07 -18.04
C ILE A 328 1.05 21.39 -18.74
N THR A 329 0.07 22.14 -18.25
CA THR A 329 -0.31 23.45 -18.79
C THR A 329 0.05 24.55 -17.79
N GLY A 330 0.80 25.55 -18.26
CA GLY A 330 1.45 26.58 -17.45
C GLY A 330 2.66 26.05 -16.68
N THR A 331 3.24 26.93 -15.86
CA THR A 331 4.28 26.52 -14.90
C THR A 331 3.63 26.21 -13.53
N PRO A 332 3.79 24.98 -13.00
CA PRO A 332 3.25 24.61 -11.69
C PRO A 332 3.72 25.56 -10.58
N GLN A 333 2.78 26.05 -9.77
CA GLN A 333 2.95 26.97 -8.63
C GLN A 333 2.56 26.34 -7.29
N ARG A 334 1.82 25.23 -7.29
CA ARG A 334 1.34 24.53 -6.10
C ARG A 334 1.59 23.04 -6.27
N ILE A 335 2.71 22.58 -5.72
CA ILE A 335 3.18 21.21 -5.90
C ILE A 335 2.94 20.43 -4.62
N VAL A 336 2.33 19.26 -4.72
CA VAL A 336 2.31 18.28 -3.62
C VAL A 336 3.32 17.18 -3.92
N SER A 337 4.14 16.85 -2.92
CA SER A 337 5.14 15.78 -3.01
C SER A 337 4.71 14.61 -2.12
N LEU A 338 4.58 13.42 -2.72
CA LEU A 338 4.12 12.21 -2.02
C LEU A 338 5.25 11.26 -1.65
N ALA A 339 6.51 11.68 -1.76
CA ALA A 339 7.65 10.91 -1.28
C ALA A 339 8.81 11.81 -0.83
N PRO A 340 9.67 11.33 0.09
CA PRO A 340 10.86 12.08 0.50
C PRO A 340 11.79 12.40 -0.68
N ALA A 341 12.11 11.43 -1.54
CA ALA A 341 12.96 11.62 -2.72
C ALA A 341 12.40 12.73 -3.64
N ASN A 342 11.09 12.70 -3.93
CA ASN A 342 10.41 13.71 -4.75
C ASN A 342 10.55 15.12 -4.15
N THR A 343 10.45 15.22 -2.82
CA THR A 343 10.61 16.49 -2.10
C THR A 343 12.02 17.02 -2.27
N GLU A 344 13.03 16.17 -2.15
CA GLU A 344 14.43 16.57 -2.32
C GLU A 344 14.73 17.04 -3.75
N ILE A 345 14.17 16.38 -4.77
CA ILE A 345 14.24 16.82 -6.17
C ILE A 345 13.67 18.25 -6.29
N LEU A 346 12.45 18.47 -5.80
CA LEU A 346 11.77 19.77 -5.89
C LEU A 346 12.56 20.88 -5.20
N PHE A 347 13.10 20.63 -4.01
CA PHE A 347 13.90 21.60 -3.28
C PHE A 347 15.25 21.89 -3.97
N THR A 348 15.91 20.86 -4.49
CA THR A 348 17.17 21.02 -5.25
C THR A 348 16.94 21.86 -6.50
N LEU A 349 15.80 21.68 -7.17
CA LEU A 349 15.35 22.51 -8.29
C LEU A 349 14.93 23.93 -7.88
N GLY A 350 14.91 24.26 -6.58
CA GLY A 350 14.57 25.59 -6.07
C GLY A 350 13.07 25.87 -6.07
N LEU A 351 12.25 24.82 -5.97
CA LEU A 351 10.79 24.90 -5.99
C LEU A 351 10.18 24.84 -4.59
N GLY A 352 10.98 24.91 -3.52
CA GLY A 352 10.52 24.79 -2.12
C GLY A 352 9.33 25.69 -1.78
N ASP A 353 9.35 26.95 -2.23
CA ASP A 353 8.26 27.92 -2.03
C ASP A 353 6.93 27.55 -2.72
N ARG A 354 6.98 26.63 -3.68
CA ARG A 354 5.83 26.10 -4.43
C ARG A 354 5.32 24.79 -3.85
N VAL A 355 6.05 24.16 -2.93
CA VAL A 355 5.63 22.91 -2.30
C VAL A 355 4.61 23.21 -1.21
N VAL A 356 3.38 22.73 -1.40
CA VAL A 356 2.23 23.03 -0.53
C VAL A 356 1.77 21.84 0.30
N GLY A 357 2.36 20.66 0.07
CA GLY A 357 2.11 19.45 0.85
C GLY A 357 3.23 18.43 0.66
N VAL A 358 3.61 17.77 1.75
CA VAL A 358 4.65 16.73 1.78
C VAL A 358 4.19 15.56 2.66
N THR A 359 4.80 14.37 2.53
CA THR A 359 4.46 13.26 3.43
C THR A 359 5.04 13.44 4.83
N ASP A 360 4.54 12.63 5.76
CA ASP A 360 5.03 12.53 7.14
C ASP A 360 6.53 12.23 7.22
N TYR A 361 7.07 11.53 6.21
CA TYR A 361 8.47 11.11 6.13
C TYR A 361 9.39 12.14 5.45
N CYS A 362 8.85 13.19 4.85
CA CYS A 362 9.66 14.25 4.25
C CYS A 362 10.29 15.11 5.35
N ASN A 363 11.58 14.89 5.57
CA ASN A 363 12.41 15.49 6.62
C ASN A 363 13.60 16.30 6.07
N HIS A 364 13.82 16.30 4.75
CA HIS A 364 14.92 17.02 4.10
C HIS A 364 14.42 17.86 2.90
N PRO A 365 14.87 19.12 2.75
CA PRO A 365 15.64 19.89 3.73
C PRO A 365 14.78 20.27 4.95
N SER A 366 15.39 20.88 5.98
CA SER A 366 14.73 21.16 7.28
C SER A 366 13.43 21.97 7.18
N GLU A 367 13.31 22.76 6.12
CA GLU A 367 12.18 23.61 5.76
C GLU A 367 10.89 22.80 5.53
N THR A 368 11.02 21.51 5.17
CA THR A 368 9.89 20.58 4.98
C THR A 368 9.09 20.34 6.25
N ALA A 369 9.66 20.59 7.43
CA ALA A 369 8.97 20.48 8.71
C ALA A 369 7.84 21.51 8.88
N ALA A 370 7.90 22.63 8.15
CA ALA A 370 6.89 23.69 8.18
C ALA A 370 5.78 23.50 7.13
N ILE A 371 5.92 22.54 6.23
CA ILE A 371 4.96 22.27 5.15
C ILE A 371 3.88 21.30 5.65
N GLU A 372 2.64 21.51 5.20
CA GLU A 372 1.49 20.67 5.55
C GLU A 372 1.77 19.19 5.23
N LYS A 373 1.44 18.31 6.19
CA LYS A 373 1.62 16.87 6.05
C LYS A 373 0.40 16.20 5.44
N VAL A 374 0.56 15.61 4.26
CA VAL A 374 -0.52 14.97 3.48
C VAL A 374 -0.59 13.46 3.66
N GLY A 375 -0.14 12.94 4.81
CA GLY A 375 -0.18 11.52 5.16
C GLY A 375 1.13 10.78 4.92
N GLY A 376 1.08 9.45 5.02
CA GLY A 376 2.26 8.60 4.94
C GLY A 376 2.69 8.27 3.51
N TYR A 377 3.71 7.43 3.38
CA TYR A 377 4.23 6.98 2.07
C TYR A 377 3.21 6.11 1.33
N SER A 378 2.65 5.07 1.97
CA SER A 378 1.59 4.24 1.38
C SER A 378 0.18 4.58 1.89
N THR A 379 0.09 5.52 2.83
CA THR A 379 -1.15 5.96 3.49
C THR A 379 -1.41 7.45 3.24
N VAL A 380 -1.32 7.84 1.96
CA VAL A 380 -1.55 9.23 1.52
C VAL A 380 -2.96 9.67 1.91
N ASN A 381 -3.05 10.82 2.57
CA ASN A 381 -4.31 11.47 2.87
C ASN A 381 -4.76 12.31 1.67
N VAL A 382 -5.56 11.68 0.81
CA VAL A 382 -6.06 12.25 -0.45
C VAL A 382 -6.81 13.57 -0.19
N GLU A 383 -7.61 13.67 0.87
CA GLU A 383 -8.35 14.88 1.19
C GLU A 383 -7.42 16.07 1.42
N LYS A 384 -6.30 15.86 2.13
CA LYS A 384 -5.30 16.89 2.33
C LYS A 384 -4.58 17.25 1.03
N VAL A 385 -4.28 16.28 0.17
CA VAL A 385 -3.70 16.55 -1.16
C VAL A 385 -4.63 17.44 -1.96
N VAL A 386 -5.92 17.11 -2.04
CA VAL A 386 -6.91 17.89 -2.81
C VAL A 386 -7.15 19.26 -2.18
N ALA A 387 -7.25 19.33 -0.84
CA ALA A 387 -7.43 20.59 -0.12
C ALA A 387 -6.25 21.55 -0.31
N ALA A 388 -5.04 21.03 -0.53
CA ALA A 388 -3.87 21.81 -0.90
C ALA A 388 -4.01 22.45 -2.29
N ARG A 389 -4.99 22.04 -3.11
CA ARG A 389 -5.25 22.52 -4.48
C ARG A 389 -3.97 22.56 -5.32
N PRO A 390 -3.29 21.43 -5.52
CA PRO A 390 -2.10 21.39 -6.33
C PRO A 390 -2.42 21.57 -7.80
N ASP A 391 -1.50 22.18 -8.53
CA ASP A 391 -1.45 22.14 -9.99
C ASP A 391 -0.46 21.08 -10.51
N LEU A 392 0.31 20.44 -9.63
CA LEU A 392 1.10 19.25 -9.90
C LEU A 392 1.25 18.39 -8.64
N VAL A 393 1.10 17.09 -8.77
CA VAL A 393 1.45 16.10 -7.74
C VAL A 393 2.61 15.25 -8.25
N ILE A 394 3.65 15.08 -7.44
CA ILE A 394 4.74 14.14 -7.74
C ILE A 394 4.59 12.92 -6.82
N ALA A 395 4.16 11.80 -7.41
CA ALA A 395 3.97 10.51 -6.76
C ALA A 395 5.22 9.62 -6.89
N ALA A 396 5.26 8.55 -6.12
CA ALA A 396 6.27 7.50 -6.16
C ALA A 396 5.61 6.12 -6.14
N PHE A 397 6.35 5.08 -6.54
CA PHE A 397 5.89 3.68 -6.54
C PHE A 397 5.14 3.25 -5.27
N GLY A 398 5.67 3.59 -4.09
CA GLY A 398 5.06 3.17 -2.82
C GLY A 398 3.77 3.91 -2.43
N ASN A 399 3.31 4.90 -3.20
CA ASN A 399 2.03 5.54 -2.98
C ASN A 399 0.85 4.64 -3.39
N THR A 400 1.10 3.47 -3.99
CA THR A 400 0.13 2.53 -4.57
C THR A 400 -0.57 3.07 -5.82
N GLU A 401 -0.79 2.18 -6.79
CA GLU A 401 -1.49 2.51 -8.03
C GLU A 401 -2.91 3.01 -7.76
N GLU A 402 -3.57 2.46 -6.73
CA GLU A 402 -4.93 2.84 -6.33
C GLU A 402 -5.01 4.33 -5.95
N VAL A 403 -4.10 4.82 -5.11
CA VAL A 403 -4.07 6.23 -4.68
C VAL A 403 -3.68 7.15 -5.83
N VAL A 404 -2.68 6.79 -6.64
CA VAL A 404 -2.24 7.61 -7.78
C VAL A 404 -3.36 7.72 -8.81
N SER A 405 -4.00 6.59 -9.14
CA SER A 405 -5.17 6.55 -10.01
C SER A 405 -6.32 7.34 -9.43
N HIS A 406 -6.53 7.29 -8.11
CA HIS A 406 -7.57 8.07 -7.45
C HIS A 406 -7.32 9.58 -7.56
N LEU A 407 -6.12 10.06 -7.22
CA LEU A 407 -5.78 11.47 -7.33
C LEU A 407 -5.87 11.97 -8.79
N ARG A 408 -5.51 11.13 -9.79
CA ARG A 408 -5.72 11.43 -11.23
C ARG A 408 -7.21 11.58 -11.57
N SER A 409 -8.12 10.78 -11.00
CA SER A 409 -9.58 10.93 -11.25
C SER A 409 -10.13 12.25 -10.75
N LEU A 410 -9.47 12.85 -9.75
CA LEU A 410 -9.87 14.14 -9.21
C LEU A 410 -9.41 15.32 -10.07
N GLY A 411 -8.86 15.03 -11.26
CA GLY A 411 -8.39 16.05 -12.21
C GLY A 411 -7.04 16.65 -11.84
N LEU A 412 -6.31 16.04 -10.90
CA LEU A 412 -4.95 16.45 -10.56
C LEU A 412 -3.97 15.95 -11.63
N THR A 413 -3.07 16.81 -12.05
CA THR A 413 -1.93 16.43 -12.90
C THR A 413 -0.91 15.73 -12.03
N ILE A 414 -0.55 14.49 -12.37
CA ILE A 414 0.34 13.65 -11.56
C ILE A 414 1.43 13.03 -12.41
N ILE A 415 2.67 13.18 -11.96
CA ILE A 415 3.83 12.44 -12.46
C ILE A 415 4.22 11.44 -11.38
N ALA A 416 4.33 10.16 -11.73
CA ALA A 416 4.78 9.12 -10.81
C ALA A 416 6.22 8.68 -11.14
N LEU A 417 7.09 8.70 -10.12
CA LEU A 417 8.50 8.33 -10.25
C LEU A 417 8.75 6.94 -9.65
N ASN A 418 9.54 6.11 -10.31
CA ASN A 418 9.98 4.79 -9.90
C ASN A 418 11.39 4.51 -10.47
N PRO A 419 12.43 5.20 -9.99
CA PRO A 419 13.79 4.93 -10.45
C PRO A 419 14.26 3.55 -9.99
N GLU A 420 14.72 2.71 -10.91
CA GLU A 420 15.31 1.39 -10.63
C GLU A 420 16.85 1.46 -10.59
N SER A 421 17.43 2.48 -11.23
CA SER A 421 18.87 2.74 -11.30
C SER A 421 19.24 4.18 -10.92
N ILE A 422 20.52 4.42 -10.65
CA ILE A 422 21.09 5.77 -10.45
C ILE A 422 20.90 6.64 -11.70
N ASP A 423 20.96 6.04 -12.89
CA ASP A 423 20.69 6.76 -14.14
C ASP A 423 19.23 7.21 -14.20
N ASP A 424 18.28 6.36 -13.80
CA ASP A 424 16.86 6.73 -13.70
C ASP A 424 16.61 7.84 -12.67
N ILE A 425 17.39 7.88 -11.57
CA ILE A 425 17.29 8.99 -10.60
C ILE A 425 17.68 10.32 -11.27
N ILE A 426 18.74 10.32 -12.07
CA ILE A 426 19.20 11.51 -12.80
C ILE A 426 18.17 11.92 -13.85
N ASP A 427 17.62 10.96 -14.57
CA ASP A 427 16.58 11.22 -15.58
C ASP A 427 15.28 11.71 -14.94
N ASN A 428 14.94 11.23 -13.74
CA ASN A 428 13.82 11.75 -12.96
C ASN A 428 14.02 13.21 -12.53
N ILE A 429 15.24 13.63 -12.20
CA ILE A 429 15.54 15.04 -11.94
C ILE A 429 15.30 15.88 -13.20
N ARG A 430 15.73 15.38 -14.38
CA ARG A 430 15.48 16.03 -15.68
C ARG A 430 13.98 16.08 -16.03
N LEU A 431 13.25 15.00 -15.75
CA LEU A 431 11.81 14.87 -15.94
C LEU A 431 11.06 15.93 -15.12
N VAL A 432 11.32 15.98 -13.80
CA VAL A 432 10.70 16.97 -12.90
C VAL A 432 11.14 18.39 -13.29
N GLY A 433 12.38 18.58 -13.71
CA GLY A 433 12.87 19.84 -14.25
C GLY A 433 12.08 20.33 -15.47
N THR A 434 11.85 19.42 -16.41
CA THR A 434 11.06 19.66 -17.62
C THR A 434 9.61 19.93 -17.27
N ALA A 435 9.01 19.17 -16.36
CA ALA A 435 7.64 19.35 -15.90
C ALA A 435 7.41 20.72 -15.24
N THR A 436 8.38 21.20 -14.47
CA THR A 436 8.23 22.38 -13.59
C THR A 436 8.80 23.67 -14.18
N GLY A 437 9.37 23.62 -15.38
CA GLY A 437 10.00 24.78 -16.01
C GLY A 437 11.37 25.14 -15.48
N THR A 438 12.06 24.19 -14.84
CA THR A 438 13.40 24.35 -14.27
C THR A 438 14.48 23.55 -15.00
N GLY A 439 14.25 23.23 -16.29
CA GLY A 439 15.11 22.35 -17.10
C GLY A 439 16.60 22.71 -17.12
N GLU A 440 16.96 24.00 -17.23
CA GLU A 440 18.38 24.41 -17.19
C GLU A 440 19.05 24.05 -15.86
N LYS A 441 18.33 24.22 -14.76
CA LYS A 441 18.83 23.89 -13.42
C LYS A 441 18.88 22.38 -13.21
N ALA A 442 17.87 21.66 -13.68
CA ALA A 442 17.85 20.19 -13.65
C ALA A 442 19.04 19.60 -14.43
N GLU A 443 19.33 20.13 -15.62
CA GLU A 443 20.47 19.68 -16.41
C GLU A 443 21.81 20.01 -15.75
N ALA A 444 21.93 21.18 -15.11
CA ALA A 444 23.13 21.52 -14.36
C ALA A 444 23.37 20.58 -13.17
N ILE A 445 22.30 20.17 -12.47
CA ILE A 445 22.36 19.18 -11.37
C ILE A 445 22.73 17.80 -11.91
N ALA A 446 22.05 17.34 -12.97
CA ALA A 446 22.30 16.06 -13.62
C ALA A 446 23.76 15.96 -14.10
N ALA A 447 24.26 16.99 -14.80
CA ALA A 447 25.64 17.03 -15.26
C ALA A 447 26.66 17.04 -14.11
N ASP A 448 26.34 17.65 -12.96
CA ASP A 448 27.20 17.58 -11.78
C ASP A 448 27.24 16.16 -11.18
N MET A 449 26.07 15.54 -11.04
CA MET A 449 25.93 14.15 -10.57
C MET A 449 26.71 13.18 -11.49
N GLU A 450 26.51 13.27 -12.80
CA GLU A 450 27.22 12.44 -13.79
C GLU A 450 28.73 12.62 -13.72
N ARG A 451 29.23 13.86 -13.55
CA ARG A 451 30.68 14.11 -13.39
C ARG A 451 31.24 13.47 -12.13
N ARG A 452 30.50 13.56 -11.01
CA ARG A 452 30.91 12.97 -9.73
C ARG A 452 30.91 11.45 -9.80
N ILE A 453 29.88 10.84 -10.38
CA ILE A 453 29.80 9.40 -10.65
C ILE A 453 30.97 8.98 -11.56
N ALA A 454 31.22 9.70 -12.65
CA ALA A 454 32.32 9.39 -13.56
C ALA A 454 33.69 9.46 -12.88
N ALA A 455 33.88 10.37 -11.91
CA ALA A 455 35.09 10.44 -11.11
C ALA A 455 35.29 9.18 -10.24
N VAL A 456 34.22 8.69 -9.60
CA VAL A 456 34.23 7.44 -8.83
C VAL A 456 34.55 6.26 -9.74
N VAL A 457 33.82 6.11 -10.85
CA VAL A 457 34.01 5.00 -11.80
C VAL A 457 35.41 5.01 -12.42
N THR A 458 35.94 6.18 -12.78
CA THR A 458 37.31 6.30 -13.33
C THR A 458 38.36 5.90 -12.30
N ALA A 459 38.20 6.33 -11.05
CA ALA A 459 39.10 5.94 -9.97
C ALA A 459 39.03 4.43 -9.72
N ARG A 460 37.82 3.85 -9.72
CA ARG A 460 37.60 2.40 -9.65
C ARG A 460 38.36 1.68 -10.76
N ASP A 461 38.11 2.03 -12.03
CA ASP A 461 38.69 1.34 -13.19
C ASP A 461 40.23 1.41 -13.23
N THR A 462 40.82 2.45 -12.66
CA THR A 462 42.27 2.68 -12.71
C THR A 462 43.04 2.17 -11.50
N ARG A 463 42.37 1.99 -10.35
CA ARG A 463 43.05 1.76 -9.06
C ARG A 463 42.53 0.56 -8.28
N VAL A 464 41.32 0.07 -8.54
CA VAL A 464 40.75 -1.09 -7.85
C VAL A 464 41.29 -2.37 -8.48
N ALA A 465 41.98 -3.18 -7.69
CA ALA A 465 42.49 -4.49 -8.09
C ALA A 465 41.59 -5.65 -7.60
N ASP A 466 41.05 -5.53 -6.38
CA ASP A 466 40.21 -6.53 -5.73
C ASP A 466 38.80 -5.98 -5.55
N ARG A 467 37.77 -6.80 -5.80
CA ARG A 467 36.36 -6.38 -5.67
C ARG A 467 35.71 -7.13 -4.49
N PRO A 468 35.65 -6.54 -3.29
CA PRO A 468 35.10 -7.22 -2.12
C PRO A 468 33.58 -7.43 -2.25
N SER A 469 33.08 -8.48 -1.62
CA SER A 469 31.64 -8.73 -1.50
C SER A 469 30.99 -7.79 -0.48
N VAL A 470 29.92 -7.11 -0.88
CA VAL A 470 29.23 -6.10 -0.10
C VAL A 470 27.78 -6.50 0.08
N VAL A 471 27.28 -6.44 1.30
CA VAL A 471 25.83 -6.47 1.56
C VAL A 471 25.38 -5.12 2.10
N HIS A 472 24.24 -4.64 1.62
CA HIS A 472 23.48 -3.61 2.31
C HIS A 472 22.35 -4.28 3.09
N LEU A 473 22.43 -4.13 4.42
CA LEU A 473 21.49 -4.66 5.39
C LEU A 473 20.49 -3.57 5.77
N VAL A 474 19.31 -3.65 5.15
CA VAL A 474 18.21 -2.69 5.29
C VAL A 474 17.56 -2.82 6.67
N TRP A 475 17.38 -4.06 7.12
CA TRP A 475 16.77 -4.42 8.40
C TRP A 475 17.35 -5.71 8.96
N TYR A 476 17.31 -5.87 10.29
CA TYR A 476 17.99 -6.97 10.97
C TYR A 476 17.07 -8.13 11.41
N ASP A 477 15.76 -7.88 11.58
CA ASP A 477 14.81 -8.91 12.01
C ASP A 477 13.39 -8.68 11.43
N PRO A 478 13.02 -9.38 10.33
CA PRO A 478 13.86 -10.34 9.60
C PRO A 478 15.02 -9.66 8.84
N ILE A 479 16.07 -10.42 8.51
CA ILE A 479 17.26 -9.91 7.79
C ILE A 479 16.86 -9.55 6.37
N TRP A 480 16.83 -8.25 6.09
CA TRP A 480 16.39 -7.70 4.81
C TRP A 480 17.60 -7.11 4.09
N VAL A 481 17.87 -7.56 2.86
CA VAL A 481 19.04 -7.14 2.08
C VAL A 481 18.64 -6.54 0.73
N SER A 482 19.49 -5.66 0.19
CA SER A 482 19.39 -5.21 -1.20
C SER A 482 20.10 -6.19 -2.14
N GLY A 483 19.33 -6.91 -2.95
CA GLY A 483 19.79 -7.83 -3.98
C GLY A 483 19.95 -7.16 -5.36
N SER A 484 20.05 -8.00 -6.39
CA SER A 484 20.18 -7.64 -7.79
C SER A 484 19.03 -6.75 -8.28
N GLY A 485 19.34 -5.82 -9.19
CA GLY A 485 18.36 -4.92 -9.80
C GLY A 485 17.92 -3.76 -8.90
N THR A 486 18.59 -3.56 -7.77
CA THR A 486 18.43 -2.37 -6.93
C THR A 486 19.49 -1.32 -7.29
N PHE A 487 19.22 -0.04 -7.04
CA PHE A 487 20.25 0.98 -7.25
C PHE A 487 21.42 0.86 -6.25
N GLN A 488 21.25 0.18 -5.11
CA GLN A 488 22.36 -0.19 -4.20
C GLN A 488 23.27 -1.24 -4.84
N ASP A 489 22.73 -2.22 -5.57
CA ASP A 489 23.50 -3.18 -6.36
C ASP A 489 24.37 -2.47 -7.40
N GLN A 490 23.75 -1.57 -8.18
CA GLN A 490 24.47 -0.72 -9.13
C GLN A 490 25.52 0.16 -8.45
N MET A 491 25.22 0.69 -7.26
CA MET A 491 26.16 1.50 -6.47
C MET A 491 27.39 0.70 -6.07
N PHE A 492 27.24 -0.57 -5.63
CA PHE A 492 28.40 -1.42 -5.30
C PHE A 492 29.25 -1.67 -6.54
N GLU A 493 28.61 -1.92 -7.68
CA GLU A 493 29.34 -2.09 -8.93
C GLU A 493 30.12 -0.83 -9.30
N MET A 494 29.51 0.36 -9.24
CA MET A 494 30.18 1.63 -9.53
C MET A 494 31.34 1.90 -8.56
N ALA A 495 31.16 1.58 -7.29
CA ALA A 495 32.14 1.78 -6.23
C ALA A 495 33.30 0.77 -6.26
N GLY A 496 33.20 -0.33 -7.01
CA GLY A 496 34.26 -1.34 -7.11
C GLY A 496 34.04 -2.61 -6.29
N GLY A 497 32.87 -2.76 -5.65
CA GLY A 497 32.47 -3.99 -4.97
C GLY A 497 31.73 -4.98 -5.89
N THR A 498 31.23 -6.04 -5.29
CA THR A 498 30.24 -6.97 -5.85
C THR A 498 29.15 -7.23 -4.81
N ASN A 499 27.88 -7.34 -5.22
CA ASN A 499 26.82 -7.69 -4.29
C ASN A 499 27.02 -9.10 -3.72
N ALA A 500 26.87 -9.25 -2.41
CA ALA A 500 26.98 -10.52 -1.71
C ALA A 500 25.76 -11.44 -1.97
N PHE A 501 24.63 -10.88 -2.43
CA PHE A 501 23.38 -11.59 -2.69
C PHE A 501 22.89 -11.42 -4.15
N PRO A 502 23.69 -11.79 -5.16
CA PRO A 502 23.31 -11.59 -6.56
C PRO A 502 22.16 -12.51 -7.02
N GLY A 503 21.82 -13.55 -6.24
CA GLY A 503 20.68 -14.44 -6.48
C GLY A 503 19.36 -13.95 -5.89
N VAL A 504 19.39 -12.85 -5.13
CA VAL A 504 18.22 -12.20 -4.55
C VAL A 504 17.83 -11.05 -5.47
N ASN A 505 16.56 -10.92 -5.86
CA ASN A 505 16.10 -9.84 -6.75
C ASN A 505 15.36 -8.78 -5.93
N GLY A 506 15.69 -7.50 -6.10
CA GLY A 506 15.08 -6.42 -5.34
C GLY A 506 15.51 -6.41 -3.86
N TRP A 507 14.66 -5.86 -3.00
CA TRP A 507 14.87 -5.86 -1.55
C TRP A 507 14.11 -7.04 -0.95
N GLU A 508 14.81 -8.05 -0.43
CA GLU A 508 14.17 -9.29 0.03
C GLU A 508 14.76 -9.84 1.33
N ILE A 509 13.93 -10.61 2.03
CA ILE A 509 14.33 -11.26 3.28
C ILE A 509 15.19 -12.48 2.97
N VAL A 510 16.35 -12.55 3.60
CA VAL A 510 17.21 -13.74 3.57
C VAL A 510 17.22 -14.44 4.91
N SER A 511 17.45 -15.76 4.89
CA SER A 511 17.57 -16.50 6.14
C SER A 511 18.87 -16.13 6.85
N LEU A 512 18.89 -16.28 8.17
CA LEU A 512 20.10 -16.11 8.95
C LEU A 512 21.23 -17.06 8.52
N GLU A 513 20.88 -18.31 8.21
CA GLU A 513 21.85 -19.32 7.78
C GLU A 513 22.49 -18.93 6.44
N GLU A 514 21.67 -18.47 5.50
CA GLU A 514 22.13 -17.93 4.23
C GLU A 514 23.05 -16.73 4.45
N PHE A 515 22.66 -15.76 5.29
CA PHE A 515 23.48 -14.59 5.58
C PHE A 515 24.84 -14.95 6.19
N VAL A 516 24.87 -15.90 7.13
CA VAL A 516 26.12 -16.38 7.75
C VAL A 516 26.99 -17.13 6.74
N THR A 517 26.38 -17.93 5.86
CA THR A 517 27.09 -18.75 4.88
C THR A 517 27.65 -17.91 3.73
N THR A 518 26.91 -16.89 3.28
CA THR A 518 27.36 -15.92 2.28
C THR A 518 28.64 -15.21 2.72
N ASN A 519 28.77 -14.92 4.02
CA ASN A 519 29.99 -14.39 4.63
C ASN A 519 30.59 -13.16 3.89
N PRO A 520 29.86 -12.04 3.83
CA PRO A 520 30.30 -10.85 3.10
C PRO A 520 31.58 -10.23 3.67
N ASP A 521 32.40 -9.66 2.79
CA ASP A 521 33.62 -8.94 3.15
C ASP A 521 33.30 -7.59 3.83
N ILE A 522 32.17 -6.99 3.46
CA ILE A 522 31.70 -5.69 3.95
C ILE A 522 30.20 -5.75 4.23
N ILE A 523 29.79 -5.18 5.36
CA ILE A 523 28.37 -4.98 5.71
C ILE A 523 28.12 -3.47 5.80
N LEU A 524 27.25 -2.96 4.96
CA LEU A 524 26.67 -1.62 5.08
C LEU A 524 25.34 -1.74 5.82
N VAL A 525 25.14 -0.97 6.88
CA VAL A 525 23.90 -0.96 7.66
C VAL A 525 23.26 0.42 7.61
N ASN A 526 21.93 0.45 7.55
CA ASN A 526 21.18 1.69 7.62
C ASN A 526 21.30 2.38 8.99
N SER A 527 21.55 3.68 8.97
CA SER A 527 21.63 4.51 10.18
C SER A 527 20.29 4.56 10.93
N GLY A 528 20.33 4.44 12.26
CA GLY A 528 19.18 4.68 13.14
C GLY A 528 18.45 3.41 13.59
N THR A 529 17.13 3.48 13.76
CA THR A 529 16.29 2.31 14.08
C THR A 529 15.67 1.72 12.81
N GLY A 530 16.37 1.76 11.68
CA GLY A 530 15.80 1.58 10.33
C GLY A 530 15.57 2.94 9.67
N MET A 531 14.42 3.19 9.03
CA MET A 531 14.09 4.49 8.42
C MET A 531 13.77 5.58 9.48
N GLY A 532 14.71 5.94 10.37
CA GLY A 532 14.52 7.02 11.34
C GLY A 532 15.73 7.35 12.22
N GLU A 533 15.95 8.65 12.49
CA GLU A 533 17.15 9.22 13.13
C GLU A 533 17.17 9.22 14.69
N SER A 534 16.63 8.21 15.37
CA SER A 534 16.71 8.15 16.85
C SER A 534 17.87 7.27 17.34
N GLY A 535 18.51 7.70 18.43
CA GLY A 535 19.83 7.25 18.89
C GLY A 535 20.01 5.74 19.12
N TYR A 536 21.26 5.33 18.86
CA TYR A 536 21.78 3.96 18.71
C TYR A 536 21.32 3.28 17.42
N ASP A 537 22.29 3.01 16.53
CA ASP A 537 22.05 2.24 15.32
C ASP A 537 21.77 0.78 15.70
N LEU A 538 20.49 0.42 15.60
CA LEU A 538 19.97 -0.87 16.06
C LEU A 538 20.48 -2.01 15.18
N ILE A 539 20.63 -1.76 13.87
CA ILE A 539 21.11 -2.74 12.89
C ILE A 539 22.60 -2.99 13.12
N TYR A 540 23.39 -1.91 13.26
CA TYR A 540 24.80 -2.01 13.63
C TYR A 540 24.98 -2.76 14.95
N THR A 541 24.20 -2.39 15.97
CA THR A 541 24.27 -3.01 17.30
C THR A 541 23.92 -4.51 17.22
N TYR A 542 22.90 -4.87 16.45
CA TYR A 542 22.57 -6.26 16.19
C TYR A 542 23.74 -6.99 15.52
N VAL A 543 24.30 -6.44 14.43
CA VAL A 543 25.40 -7.07 13.70
C VAL A 543 26.61 -7.31 14.60
N MET A 544 26.93 -6.35 15.45
CA MET A 544 28.07 -6.42 16.37
C MET A 544 27.81 -7.32 17.59
N SER A 545 26.56 -7.55 17.98
CA SER A 545 26.23 -8.33 19.20
C SER A 545 25.75 -9.76 18.92
N GLU A 546 25.25 -10.05 17.72
CA GLU A 546 24.75 -11.36 17.33
C GLU A 546 25.90 -12.40 17.36
N PRO A 547 25.85 -13.42 18.23
CA PRO A 547 26.92 -14.42 18.36
C PRO A 547 27.27 -15.13 17.07
N ARG A 548 26.28 -15.36 16.19
CA ARG A 548 26.45 -16.05 14.91
C ARG A 548 27.22 -15.20 13.89
N PHE A 549 27.24 -13.87 14.05
CA PHE A 549 27.92 -12.94 13.14
C PHE A 549 29.38 -12.68 13.50
N GLN A 550 29.82 -13.07 14.71
CA GLN A 550 31.21 -12.91 15.15
C GLN A 550 32.23 -13.69 14.29
N GLY A 551 31.74 -14.65 13.49
CA GLY A 551 32.53 -15.40 12.53
C GLY A 551 32.75 -14.68 11.19
N LEU A 552 31.93 -13.68 10.88
CA LEU A 552 31.90 -13.04 9.56
C LEU A 552 33.18 -12.27 9.25
N ALA A 553 33.60 -12.29 7.99
CA ALA A 553 34.76 -11.57 7.50
C ALA A 553 34.63 -10.05 7.78
N ALA A 554 33.48 -9.46 7.45
CA ALA A 554 33.19 -8.05 7.73
C ALA A 554 33.34 -7.70 9.23
N VAL A 555 32.76 -8.50 10.14
CA VAL A 555 32.82 -8.23 11.59
C VAL A 555 34.25 -8.38 12.11
N ARG A 556 34.96 -9.44 11.74
CA ARG A 556 36.34 -9.69 12.18
C ARG A 556 37.32 -8.62 11.70
N ASN A 557 37.11 -8.12 10.49
CA ASN A 557 37.97 -7.11 9.88
C ASN A 557 37.50 -5.68 10.17
N SER A 558 36.48 -5.49 11.03
CA SER A 558 35.89 -4.18 11.35
C SER A 558 35.41 -3.40 10.12
N ARG A 559 34.85 -4.12 9.14
CA ARG A 559 34.27 -3.59 7.90
C ARG A 559 32.74 -3.62 7.94
N VAL A 560 32.19 -3.11 9.05
CA VAL A 560 30.76 -2.87 9.22
C VAL A 560 30.59 -1.36 9.29
N TYR A 561 29.92 -0.78 8.31
CA TYR A 561 29.80 0.67 8.16
C TYR A 561 28.35 1.09 8.22
N VAL A 562 28.09 2.22 8.88
CA VAL A 562 26.77 2.83 8.96
C VAL A 562 26.64 3.83 7.82
N VAL A 563 25.60 3.69 7.00
CA VAL A 563 25.27 4.61 5.92
C VAL A 563 23.95 5.30 6.25
N ASN A 564 23.85 6.60 5.95
CA ASN A 564 22.62 7.34 6.18
C ASN A 564 21.48 6.78 5.30
N SER A 565 20.43 6.23 5.93
CA SER A 565 19.27 5.64 5.24
C SER A 565 18.60 6.63 4.29
N ASP A 566 18.56 7.92 4.66
CA ASP A 566 17.96 8.95 3.82
C ASP A 566 18.76 9.26 2.56
N MET A 567 20.02 8.82 2.49
CA MET A 567 20.87 9.01 1.31
C MET A 567 20.95 7.74 0.47
N ILE A 568 21.02 6.56 1.09
CA ILE A 568 21.19 5.27 0.40
C ILE A 568 19.88 4.60 0.01
N ASP A 569 18.73 4.92 0.61
CA ASP A 569 17.44 4.29 0.28
C ASP A 569 16.48 5.18 -0.49
N ARG A 570 16.83 6.46 -0.68
CA ARG A 570 16.00 7.41 -1.39
C ARG A 570 16.58 7.66 -2.78
N GLY A 571 15.79 7.32 -3.81
CA GLY A 571 16.11 7.60 -5.21
C GLY A 571 16.07 9.10 -5.55
N GLY A 572 16.90 9.90 -4.90
CA GLY A 572 16.92 11.37 -5.00
C GLY A 572 18.34 11.94 -5.15
N PRO A 573 18.49 13.27 -5.16
CA PRO A 573 19.75 13.94 -5.53
C PRO A 573 20.98 13.56 -4.67
N ARG A 574 20.76 13.15 -3.42
CA ARG A 574 21.83 12.76 -2.47
C ARG A 574 22.39 11.35 -2.72
N ILE A 575 21.89 10.61 -3.71
CA ILE A 575 22.38 9.27 -4.02
C ILE A 575 23.87 9.25 -4.42
N VAL A 576 24.37 10.35 -5.01
CA VAL A 576 25.78 10.47 -5.38
C VAL A 576 26.67 10.67 -4.14
N ASP A 577 26.15 11.36 -3.12
CA ASP A 577 26.84 11.49 -1.83
C ASP A 577 26.94 10.10 -1.16
N ALA A 578 25.88 9.28 -1.27
CA ALA A 578 25.91 7.89 -0.81
C ALA A 578 26.93 7.04 -1.60
N LEU A 579 26.96 7.16 -2.94
CA LEU A 579 27.95 6.47 -3.77
C LEU A 579 29.39 6.81 -3.39
N GLU A 580 29.69 8.09 -3.16
CA GLU A 580 31.03 8.53 -2.74
C GLU A 580 31.41 7.99 -1.36
N GLN A 581 30.48 8.01 -0.39
CA GLN A 581 30.68 7.40 0.92
C GLN A 581 30.92 5.89 0.83
N VAL A 582 30.08 5.18 0.07
CA VAL A 582 30.19 3.73 -0.15
C VAL A 582 31.50 3.39 -0.85
N ALA A 583 31.94 4.18 -1.83
CA ALA A 583 33.25 4.00 -2.47
C ALA A 583 34.41 4.15 -1.47
N ALA A 584 34.33 5.10 -0.54
CA ALA A 584 35.32 5.24 0.55
C ALA A 584 35.28 4.10 1.57
N ASP A 585 34.11 3.54 1.87
CA ASP A 585 33.97 2.40 2.79
C ASP A 585 34.48 1.09 2.17
N ILE A 586 34.27 0.92 0.86
CA ILE A 586 34.74 -0.23 0.07
C ILE A 586 36.26 -0.14 -0.19
N HIS A 587 36.75 1.05 -0.57
CA HIS A 587 38.14 1.30 -0.96
C HIS A 587 38.74 2.54 -0.26
N PRO A 588 38.96 2.49 1.06
CA PRO A 588 39.53 3.60 1.82
C PRO A 588 40.96 3.96 1.40
N GLU A 589 41.65 3.07 0.68
CA GLU A 589 42.97 3.29 0.09
C GLU A 589 42.95 4.13 -1.20
N ILE A 590 41.76 4.31 -1.80
CA ILE A 590 41.57 5.01 -3.08
C ILE A 590 40.77 6.30 -2.88
N PHE A 591 39.73 6.25 -2.06
CA PHE A 591 38.80 7.35 -1.84
C PHE A 591 38.94 7.88 -0.41
N GLU A 592 38.98 9.20 -0.26
CA GLU A 592 38.85 9.84 1.05
C GLU A 592 37.37 9.92 1.40
N ALA A 593 37.01 9.50 2.61
CA ALA A 593 35.65 9.69 3.10
C ALA A 593 35.34 11.20 3.15
N PRO A 594 34.22 11.67 2.60
CA PRO A 594 33.85 13.09 2.70
C PRO A 594 33.78 13.52 4.17
N GLU A 595 34.14 14.77 4.49
CA GLU A 595 33.97 15.31 5.85
C GLU A 595 32.50 15.14 6.25
N SER A 596 32.23 14.25 7.20
CA SER A 596 30.90 14.08 7.77
C SER A 596 30.49 15.41 8.39
N THR A 597 29.57 16.13 7.75
CA THR A 597 28.93 17.28 8.40
C THR A 597 28.09 16.67 9.51
N PRO A 598 28.40 16.91 10.80
CA PRO A 598 27.61 16.34 11.87
C PRO A 598 26.21 16.92 11.75
N THR A 599 25.23 16.11 11.39
CA THR A 599 23.82 16.48 11.53
C THR A 599 23.64 16.82 13.01
N PRO A 600 23.30 18.08 13.38
CA PRO A 600 23.01 18.38 14.77
C PRO A 600 21.85 17.49 15.15
N ALA A 601 22.02 16.64 16.16
CA ALA A 601 20.91 15.94 16.79
C ALA A 601 19.90 17.01 17.22
N GLN A 602 18.88 17.24 16.39
CA GLN A 602 17.87 18.24 16.67
C GLN A 602 17.05 17.69 17.82
N LYS A 603 17.30 18.26 19.00
CA LYS A 603 16.38 18.17 20.13
C LYS A 603 15.07 18.83 19.72
N ALA A 604 13.99 18.06 19.66
CA ALA A 604 12.65 18.58 19.86
C ALA A 604 11.82 17.68 20.77
N SER A 605 11.17 18.35 21.74
CA SER A 605 10.07 17.95 22.62
C SER A 605 9.94 16.46 22.99
N GLY A 606 10.39 16.13 24.20
CA GLY A 606 10.44 14.77 24.68
C GLY A 606 9.09 14.11 24.97
N PHE A 607 9.04 12.81 24.70
CA PHE A 607 8.33 11.84 25.54
C PHE A 607 9.23 11.46 26.73
N GLY A 608 9.58 12.47 27.54
CA GLY A 608 10.29 12.30 28.81
C GLY A 608 9.31 12.25 29.95
N GLY A 609 8.60 11.12 30.12
CA GLY A 609 7.75 10.92 31.28
C GLY A 609 6.63 9.90 31.05
N ILE A 610 6.97 8.60 31.02
CA ILE A 610 6.30 7.48 31.70
C ILE A 610 7.26 6.28 31.52
N ALA A 611 8.40 6.33 32.21
CA ALA A 611 9.29 5.18 32.37
C ALA A 611 9.93 5.25 33.77
N ALA A 612 9.07 5.31 34.78
CA ALA A 612 9.45 5.17 36.18
C ALA A 612 8.25 4.72 37.00
N LEU A 613 7.70 3.53 36.70
CA LEU A 613 6.74 2.86 37.61
C LEU A 613 6.68 1.32 37.49
N MET A 614 7.69 0.66 36.90
CA MET A 614 7.75 -0.81 36.85
C MET A 614 9.08 -1.40 37.32
N VAL A 615 9.57 -0.95 38.47
CA VAL A 615 10.46 -1.78 39.30
C VAL A 615 10.08 -1.55 40.76
N ILE A 616 9.42 -2.54 41.35
CA ILE A 616 9.36 -2.96 42.77
C ILE A 616 8.01 -3.67 42.98
N GLY A 617 8.04 -5.00 43.10
CA GLY A 617 6.82 -5.75 43.39
C GLY A 617 6.89 -7.27 43.29
N LEU A 618 8.01 -7.90 43.63
CA LEU A 618 8.07 -9.36 43.83
C LEU A 618 8.82 -9.69 45.12
N VAL A 619 8.08 -9.71 46.23
CA VAL A 619 8.41 -10.46 47.45
C VAL A 619 7.18 -11.33 47.77
N PRO A 620 7.32 -12.65 47.92
CA PRO A 620 6.18 -13.50 48.26
C PRO A 620 5.93 -13.48 49.77
N ALA A 621 4.70 -13.13 50.16
CA ALA A 621 4.22 -13.30 51.52
C ALA A 621 3.94 -14.78 51.79
N ILE A 622 4.85 -15.44 52.50
CA ILE A 622 4.61 -16.74 53.14
C ILE A 622 3.72 -16.51 54.38
N ARG A 623 2.68 -17.34 54.47
CA ARG A 623 1.66 -17.43 55.53
C ARG A 623 2.24 -17.44 56.94
N ALA A 624 1.60 -16.68 57.82
CA ALA A 624 1.70 -16.80 59.27
C ALA A 624 1.14 -18.16 59.76
N GLY A 625 1.91 -18.82 60.63
CA GLY A 625 1.48 -19.96 61.45
C GLY A 625 2.22 -19.92 62.77
N LYS A 626 1.48 -19.72 63.86
CA LYS A 626 1.94 -19.53 65.24
C LYS A 626 2.54 -20.82 65.84
N ARG A 627 3.51 -20.58 66.73
CA ARG A 627 4.17 -21.45 67.74
C ARG A 627 5.28 -22.36 67.26
#